data_AF-A0A0B8NB38-F1
#
_entry.id   AF-A0A0B8NB38-F1
#
_cell.length_a   1.000
_cell.length_b   1.000
_cell.length_c   1.000
_cell.angle_alpha   90.00
_cell.angle_beta   90.00
_cell.angle_gamma   90.00
#
_symmetry.space_group_name_H-M   'P 1'
#
loop_
_entity.id
_entity.type
_entity.pdbx_description
1 polymer ?
#
loop_
_entity_poly.entity_id
_entity_poly.type
_entity_poly.pdbx_seq_one_letter_code
_entity_poly.pdbx_strand_id
1 'polypeptide(L)'
;MSERVIGPRSGLQWVSLGDIGSTCSAARPTVAAFRSWADSFRTRPSDELGRDGAVCPYVKPSLRRDLMWLAQVPAAEPRPMWVRAIIADALEVYPQLPTGNGGSDSVLRALITVFPNLHDYTLIDEVHSEFKSKFVERGIMLGQFYPGCDQPGLWNKDFRPLDAPLPMLVVRPMMTTDFAFLVDRPEWADAYVRKFAPSLPAHVRSVMVGRLTSGTAECVPAYHEAQLDDESCSVTSR
;
A
#
# COMPACT_ATOMS: atom_id res chain seq x y z
N MET A 1 15.77 -11.69 13.48
CA MET A 1 15.23 -10.58 12.66
C MET A 1 14.29 -9.78 13.55
N SER A 2 14.26 -8.45 13.47
CA SER A 2 13.53 -7.66 14.47
C SER A 2 12.02 -7.89 14.35
N GLU A 3 11.46 -8.62 15.30
CA GLU A 3 10.02 -8.85 15.46
C GLU A 3 9.26 -7.55 15.76
N ARG A 4 10.00 -6.50 16.12
CA ARG A 4 9.48 -5.17 16.42
C ARG A 4 10.38 -4.09 15.84
N VAL A 5 9.79 -2.99 15.38
CA VAL A 5 10.52 -1.75 15.06
C VAL A 5 9.89 -0.59 15.81
N ILE A 6 10.71 0.38 16.24
CA ILE A 6 10.28 1.51 17.06
C ILE A 6 10.54 2.80 16.31
N GLY A 7 9.54 3.66 16.24
CA GLY A 7 9.67 4.99 15.67
C GLY A 7 10.54 5.89 16.54
N PRO A 8 11.64 6.47 16.03
CA PRO A 8 12.56 7.26 16.84
C PRO A 8 11.96 8.57 17.36
N ARG A 9 10.92 9.12 16.73
CA ARG A 9 10.27 10.38 17.14
C ARG A 9 9.01 10.15 17.96
N SER A 10 8.21 9.19 17.54
CA SER A 10 6.89 8.90 18.09
C SER A 10 6.92 7.91 19.24
N GLY A 11 7.98 7.09 19.33
CA GLY A 11 8.06 5.94 20.23
C GLY A 11 7.09 4.80 19.88
N LEU A 12 6.34 4.92 18.77
CA LEU A 12 5.36 3.91 18.37
C LEU A 12 6.07 2.62 17.97
N GLN A 13 5.50 1.49 18.39
CA GLN A 13 6.09 0.18 18.14
C GLN A 13 5.23 -0.58 17.13
N TRP A 14 5.81 -0.91 15.98
CA TRP A 14 5.20 -1.84 15.03
C TRP A 14 5.74 -3.24 15.29
N VAL A 15 4.84 -4.19 15.45
CA VAL A 15 5.15 -5.59 15.77
C VAL A 15 4.75 -6.47 14.60
N SER A 16 5.59 -7.47 14.28
CA SER A 16 5.28 -8.45 13.24
C SER A 16 4.00 -9.19 13.61
N LEU A 17 3.09 -9.31 12.66
CA LEU A 17 1.87 -10.10 12.85
C LEU A 17 2.17 -11.59 13.06
N GLY A 18 3.32 -12.09 12.59
CA GLY A 18 3.76 -13.47 12.86
C GLY A 18 4.15 -13.73 14.31
N ASP A 19 4.47 -12.68 15.06
CA ASP A 19 4.85 -12.79 16.46
C ASP A 19 3.64 -12.59 17.39
N ILE A 20 2.95 -13.70 17.61
CA ILE A 20 1.76 -13.77 18.45
C ILE A 20 2.11 -13.49 19.94
N GLY A 21 3.37 -13.71 20.34
CA GLY A 21 3.82 -13.59 21.72
C GLY A 21 4.19 -12.17 22.15
N SER A 22 4.67 -11.33 21.22
CA SER A 22 5.13 -9.97 21.55
C SER A 22 4.08 -8.87 21.38
N THR A 23 2.87 -9.22 20.91
CA THR A 23 1.76 -8.28 20.83
C THR A 23 1.25 -7.95 22.23
N CYS A 24 1.32 -6.67 22.62
CA CYS A 24 0.76 -6.19 23.88
C CYS A 24 -0.72 -6.59 24.02
N SER A 25 -1.15 -6.93 25.24
CA SER A 25 -2.51 -7.39 25.52
C SER A 25 -3.58 -6.43 24.99
N ALA A 26 -3.32 -5.12 25.06
CA ALA A 26 -4.18 -4.04 24.59
C ALA A 26 -4.30 -3.96 23.04
N ALA A 27 -3.32 -4.47 22.30
CA ALA A 27 -3.32 -4.45 20.83
C ALA A 27 -3.93 -5.71 20.20
N ARG A 28 -4.14 -6.78 20.98
CA ARG A 28 -4.71 -8.05 20.51
C ARG A 28 -6.07 -7.90 19.82
N PRO A 29 -7.04 -7.10 20.34
CA PRO A 29 -8.32 -6.92 19.65
C PRO A 29 -8.17 -6.29 18.26
N THR A 30 -7.30 -5.29 18.14
CA THR A 30 -7.01 -4.60 16.87
C THR A 30 -6.35 -5.54 15.86
N VAL A 31 -5.39 -6.35 16.30
CA VAL A 31 -4.76 -7.37 15.44
C VAL A 31 -5.77 -8.41 14.98
N ALA A 32 -6.64 -8.89 15.89
CA ALA A 32 -7.67 -9.87 15.57
C ALA A 32 -8.69 -9.30 14.56
N ALA A 33 -9.14 -8.06 14.77
CA ALA A 33 -10.06 -7.37 13.87
C ALA A 33 -9.43 -7.15 12.48
N PHE A 34 -8.17 -6.70 12.41
CA PHE A 34 -7.43 -6.59 11.15
C PHE A 34 -7.32 -7.93 10.42
N ARG A 35 -6.95 -9.00 11.12
CA ARG A 35 -6.82 -10.36 10.54
C ARG A 35 -8.15 -10.88 10.02
N SER A 36 -9.23 -10.68 10.79
CA SER A 36 -10.59 -11.06 10.40
C SER A 36 -11.04 -10.35 9.13
N TRP A 37 -10.84 -9.03 9.05
CA TRP A 37 -11.13 -8.25 7.84
C TRP A 37 -10.27 -8.66 6.66
N ALA A 38 -8.97 -8.87 6.88
CA ALA A 38 -8.06 -9.31 5.84
C ALA A 38 -8.53 -10.64 5.23
N ASP A 39 -8.91 -11.63 6.04
CA ASP A 39 -9.35 -12.95 5.55
C ASP A 39 -10.76 -12.96 4.93
N SER A 40 -11.68 -12.14 5.46
CA SER A 40 -13.08 -12.10 5.00
C SER A 40 -13.27 -11.25 3.75
N PHE A 41 -12.44 -10.22 3.55
CA PHE A 41 -12.58 -9.29 2.43
C PHE A 41 -11.36 -9.27 1.52
N ARG A 42 -10.17 -8.96 2.06
CA ARG A 42 -8.98 -8.69 1.23
C ARG A 42 -8.47 -9.92 0.48
N THR A 43 -8.61 -11.11 1.05
CA THR A 43 -8.17 -12.37 0.43
C THR A 43 -9.27 -13.06 -0.39
N ARG A 44 -10.49 -12.51 -0.42
CA ARG A 44 -11.64 -13.07 -1.14
C ARG A 44 -11.85 -12.39 -2.49
N PRO A 45 -12.39 -13.10 -3.49
CA PRO A 45 -12.89 -12.46 -4.70
C PRO A 45 -14.13 -11.62 -4.41
N SER A 46 -14.41 -10.68 -5.31
CA SER A 46 -15.64 -9.88 -5.30
C SER A 46 -16.07 -9.63 -6.74
N ASP A 47 -17.34 -9.86 -7.05
CA ASP A 47 -17.89 -9.62 -8.39
C ASP A 47 -17.85 -8.13 -8.76
N GLU A 48 -17.91 -7.25 -7.75
CA GLU A 48 -17.81 -5.81 -7.91
C GLU A 48 -16.38 -5.32 -8.16
N LEU A 49 -15.36 -6.18 -7.99
CA LEU A 49 -13.96 -5.77 -8.13
C LEU A 49 -13.63 -5.28 -9.54
N GLY A 50 -14.26 -5.86 -10.57
CA GLY A 50 -13.97 -5.59 -11.99
C GLY A 50 -12.83 -6.43 -12.57
N ARG A 51 -12.32 -7.44 -11.84
CA ARG A 51 -11.41 -8.49 -12.32
C ARG A 51 -11.56 -9.75 -11.47
N ASP A 52 -11.07 -10.88 -12.00
CA ASP A 52 -11.03 -12.14 -11.26
C ASP A 52 -10.04 -12.13 -10.09
N GLY A 53 -10.28 -13.03 -9.14
CA GLY A 53 -9.42 -13.29 -8.00
C GLY A 53 -9.61 -12.34 -6.82
N ALA A 54 -8.71 -12.40 -5.85
CA ALA A 54 -8.86 -11.68 -4.58
C ALA A 54 -8.83 -10.15 -4.73
N VAL A 55 -9.57 -9.43 -3.88
CA VAL A 55 -9.52 -7.96 -3.76
C VAL A 55 -8.08 -7.45 -3.66
N CYS A 56 -7.23 -8.09 -2.84
CA CYS A 56 -5.80 -7.86 -2.84
C CYS A 56 -5.02 -9.19 -2.93
N PRO A 57 -4.30 -9.44 -4.04
CA PRO A 57 -3.56 -10.69 -4.23
C PRO A 57 -2.35 -10.84 -3.29
N TYR A 58 -1.90 -9.75 -2.65
CA TYR A 58 -0.71 -9.73 -1.81
C TYR A 58 -0.98 -10.05 -0.34
N VAL A 59 -2.20 -9.81 0.18
CA VAL A 59 -2.47 -9.92 1.63
C VAL A 59 -2.28 -11.35 2.14
N LYS A 60 -2.85 -12.34 1.43
CA LYS A 60 -2.75 -13.76 1.81
C LYS A 60 -1.28 -14.26 1.86
N PRO A 61 -0.44 -14.05 0.81
CA PRO A 61 0.96 -14.46 0.88
C PRO A 61 1.78 -13.66 1.89
N SER A 62 1.50 -12.37 2.11
CA SER A 62 2.17 -11.57 3.14
C SER A 62 1.91 -12.08 4.55
N LEU A 63 0.64 -12.40 4.88
CA LEU A 63 0.27 -12.98 6.18
C LEU A 63 0.92 -14.35 6.40
N ARG A 64 0.99 -15.19 5.35
CA ARG A 64 1.62 -16.50 5.40
C ARG A 64 3.13 -16.46 5.63
N ARG A 65 3.79 -15.36 5.27
CA ARG A 65 5.25 -15.20 5.36
C ARG A 65 5.66 -14.25 6.48
N ASP A 66 4.71 -13.81 7.31
CA ASP A 66 4.94 -12.88 8.42
C ASP A 66 5.62 -11.57 7.98
N LEU A 67 5.22 -11.05 6.82
CA LEU A 67 5.74 -9.83 6.21
C LEU A 67 4.83 -8.61 6.44
N MET A 68 4.09 -8.61 7.53
CA MET A 68 3.25 -7.48 7.92
C MET A 68 3.55 -7.08 9.35
N TRP A 69 3.73 -5.78 9.58
CA TRP A 69 3.95 -5.19 10.89
C TRP A 69 2.81 -4.24 11.21
N LEU A 70 2.26 -4.34 12.43
CA LEU A 70 1.12 -3.54 12.86
C LEU A 70 1.47 -2.78 14.13
N ALA A 71 1.12 -1.50 14.17
CA ALA A 71 1.07 -0.69 15.36
C ALA A 71 -0.35 -0.19 15.61
N GLN A 72 -0.71 -0.07 16.89
CA GLN A 72 -1.95 0.56 17.32
C GLN A 72 -1.64 1.92 17.94
N VAL A 73 -2.36 2.94 17.50
CA VAL A 73 -2.43 4.25 18.14
C VAL A 73 -3.59 4.24 19.15
N PRO A 74 -3.33 4.23 20.46
CA PRO A 74 -4.37 4.01 21.47
C PRO A 74 -5.27 5.22 21.71
N ALA A 75 -4.84 6.43 21.35
CA ALA A 75 -5.62 7.65 21.59
C ALA A 75 -6.82 7.75 20.64
N ALA A 76 -7.99 8.12 21.18
CA ALA A 76 -9.19 8.41 20.38
C ALA A 76 -9.06 9.73 19.61
N GLU A 77 -8.47 10.74 20.27
CA GLU A 77 -8.13 12.04 19.70
C GLU A 77 -6.60 12.21 19.75
N PRO A 78 -5.85 11.50 18.88
CA PRO A 78 -4.40 11.64 18.85
C PRO A 78 -4.03 13.05 18.41
N ARG A 79 -3.08 13.68 19.11
CA ARG A 79 -2.58 15.00 18.72
C ARG A 79 -2.08 14.95 17.26
N PRO A 80 -2.52 15.86 16.37
CA PRO A 80 -2.13 15.81 14.96
C PRO A 80 -0.61 15.83 14.72
N MET A 81 0.16 16.51 15.58
CA MET A 81 1.63 16.50 15.51
C MET A 81 2.23 15.11 15.80
N TRP A 82 1.63 14.34 16.70
CA TRP A 82 2.09 13.00 17.01
C TRP A 82 1.79 12.02 15.88
N VAL A 83 0.63 12.13 15.24
CA VAL A 83 0.31 11.33 14.05
C VAL A 83 1.31 11.62 12.91
N ARG A 84 1.65 12.89 12.68
CA ARG A 84 2.71 13.26 11.72
C ARG A 84 4.07 12.66 12.08
N ALA A 85 4.44 12.67 13.36
CA ALA A 85 5.68 12.02 13.82
C ALA A 85 5.66 10.50 13.59
N ILE A 86 4.52 9.83 13.82
CA ILE A 86 4.33 8.41 13.55
C ILE A 86 4.55 8.10 12.06
N ILE A 87 3.96 8.89 11.16
CA ILE A 87 4.07 8.66 9.72
C ILE A 87 5.44 9.05 9.16
N ALA A 88 6.09 10.08 9.73
CA ALA A 88 7.49 10.37 9.46
C ALA A 88 8.41 9.20 9.86
N ASP A 89 8.17 8.60 11.02
CA ASP A 89 8.91 7.41 11.47
C ASP A 89 8.63 6.22 10.55
N ALA A 90 7.38 6.00 10.14
CA ALA A 90 7.01 4.92 9.22
C ALA A 90 7.81 4.98 7.90
N LEU A 91 8.04 6.20 7.36
CA LEU A 91 8.86 6.44 6.16
C LEU A 91 10.33 6.02 6.34
N GLU A 92 10.86 6.10 7.57
CA GLU A 92 12.25 5.80 7.90
C GLU A 92 12.48 4.35 8.31
N VAL A 93 11.54 3.75 9.05
CA VAL A 93 11.67 2.37 9.53
C VAL A 93 11.28 1.35 8.47
N TYR A 94 10.36 1.69 7.55
CA TYR A 94 9.86 0.75 6.55
C TYR A 94 10.97 0.08 5.71
N PRO A 95 11.99 0.80 5.17
CA PRO A 95 13.07 0.18 4.40
C PRO A 95 13.90 -0.83 5.20
N GLN A 96 13.90 -0.73 6.53
CA GLN A 96 14.67 -1.57 7.44
C GLN A 96 13.96 -2.90 7.77
N LEU A 97 12.70 -3.06 7.37
CA LEU A 97 11.93 -4.27 7.62
C LEU A 97 12.47 -5.45 6.81
N PRO A 98 12.55 -6.65 7.42
CA PRO A 98 12.92 -7.87 6.72
C PRO A 98 12.10 -8.13 5.45
N THR A 99 12.76 -8.55 4.37
CA THR A 99 12.13 -8.88 3.09
C THR A 99 11.65 -10.32 2.99
N GLY A 100 12.13 -11.19 3.87
CA GLY A 100 11.84 -12.63 3.92
C GLY A 100 12.52 -13.46 2.83
N ASN A 101 13.11 -12.83 1.82
CA ASN A 101 13.82 -13.48 0.71
C ASN A 101 15.32 -13.20 0.70
N GLY A 102 15.84 -12.47 1.70
CA GLY A 102 17.26 -12.05 1.76
C GLY A 102 17.66 -10.99 0.73
N GLY A 103 16.73 -10.57 -0.14
CA GLY A 103 16.92 -9.50 -1.10
C GLY A 103 16.66 -8.12 -0.48
N SER A 104 16.88 -7.07 -1.27
CA SER A 104 16.66 -5.67 -0.88
C SER A 104 15.19 -5.23 -0.96
N ASP A 105 14.34 -5.94 -1.70
CA ASP A 105 12.91 -5.64 -1.80
C ASP A 105 12.02 -6.90 -1.77
N SER A 106 10.77 -6.68 -1.35
CA SER A 106 9.71 -7.69 -1.32
C SER A 106 8.37 -6.99 -1.44
N VAL A 107 7.62 -7.35 -2.49
CA VAL A 107 6.25 -6.87 -2.76
C VAL A 107 5.24 -7.20 -1.66
N LEU A 108 5.63 -8.10 -0.74
CA LEU A 108 4.76 -8.61 0.32
C LEU A 108 4.89 -7.84 1.64
N ARG A 109 5.83 -6.90 1.77
CA ARG A 109 5.98 -6.12 2.99
C ARG A 109 4.85 -5.12 3.17
N ALA A 110 4.35 -4.99 4.39
CA ALA A 110 3.46 -3.90 4.76
C ALA A 110 3.71 -3.44 6.20
N LEU A 111 3.67 -2.13 6.42
CA LEU A 111 3.72 -1.51 7.74
C LEU A 111 2.40 -0.76 7.95
N ILE A 112 1.64 -1.17 8.96
CA ILE A 112 0.25 -0.78 9.17
C ILE A 112 0.16 -0.02 10.49
N THR A 113 -0.34 1.21 10.42
CA THR A 113 -0.63 2.03 11.61
C THR A 113 -2.14 2.14 11.74
N VAL A 114 -2.70 1.55 12.80
CA VAL A 114 -4.15 1.50 13.04
C VAL A 114 -4.55 2.47 14.14
N PHE A 115 -5.67 3.16 13.93
CA PHE A 115 -6.26 4.14 14.85
C PHE A 115 -7.65 3.64 15.30
N PRO A 116 -7.73 2.59 16.14
CA PRO A 116 -9.01 1.93 16.43
C PRO A 116 -10.04 2.81 17.13
N ASN A 117 -9.60 3.89 17.79
CA ASN A 117 -10.46 4.80 18.53
C ASN A 117 -10.67 6.14 17.80
N LEU A 118 -10.12 6.32 16.60
CA LEU A 118 -10.30 7.54 15.82
C LEU A 118 -11.66 7.49 15.12
N HIS A 119 -12.41 8.58 15.19
CA HIS A 119 -13.73 8.71 14.56
C HIS A 119 -13.77 9.82 13.49
N ASP A 120 -12.88 10.80 13.59
CA ASP A 120 -12.69 11.83 12.57
C ASP A 120 -11.60 11.40 11.59
N TYR A 121 -12.02 10.94 10.41
CA TYR A 121 -11.11 10.44 9.37
C TYR A 121 -10.46 11.54 8.54
N THR A 122 -10.87 12.81 8.72
CA THR A 122 -10.23 13.94 8.05
C THR A 122 -8.73 14.02 8.41
N LEU A 123 -8.36 13.64 9.64
CA LEU A 123 -6.96 13.56 10.06
C LEU A 123 -6.16 12.52 9.24
N ILE A 124 -6.78 11.41 8.84
CA ILE A 124 -6.12 10.41 7.98
C ILE A 124 -5.88 11.00 6.60
N ASP A 125 -6.89 11.66 6.02
CA ASP A 125 -6.79 12.29 4.70
C ASP A 125 -5.75 13.41 4.67
N GLU A 126 -5.73 14.28 5.69
CA GLU A 126 -4.76 15.36 5.83
C GLU A 126 -3.33 14.81 5.89
N VAL A 127 -3.08 13.83 6.76
CA VAL A 127 -1.75 13.24 6.92
C VAL A 127 -1.35 12.46 5.67
N HIS A 128 -2.28 11.73 5.05
CA HIS A 128 -2.02 11.04 3.79
C HIS A 128 -1.63 12.04 2.68
N SER A 129 -2.38 13.11 2.50
CA SER A 129 -2.11 14.16 1.52
C SER A 129 -0.75 14.83 1.75
N GLU A 130 -0.41 15.15 3.00
CA GLU A 130 0.85 15.77 3.39
C GLU A 130 2.06 14.87 3.12
N PHE A 131 1.94 13.55 3.35
CA PHE A 131 3.08 12.63 3.31
C PHE A 131 3.20 11.83 2.01
N LYS A 132 2.12 11.61 1.25
CA LYS A 132 2.10 10.71 0.08
C LYS A 132 3.27 10.98 -0.88
N SER A 133 3.56 12.24 -1.20
CA SER A 133 4.68 12.58 -2.08
C SER A 133 6.04 12.07 -1.57
N LYS A 134 6.31 12.15 -0.26
CA LYS A 134 7.57 11.67 0.34
C LYS A 134 7.70 10.14 0.27
N PHE A 135 6.59 9.43 0.36
CA PHE A 135 6.55 7.97 0.19
C PHE A 135 6.77 7.60 -1.28
N VAL A 136 6.02 8.23 -2.19
CA VAL A 136 6.09 7.98 -3.63
C VAL A 136 7.50 8.21 -4.17
N GLU A 137 8.16 9.30 -3.74
CA GLU A 137 9.54 9.61 -4.13
C GLU A 137 10.54 8.49 -3.81
N ARG A 138 10.28 7.72 -2.74
CA ARG A 138 11.09 6.57 -2.31
C ARG A 138 10.63 5.23 -2.92
N GLY A 139 9.72 5.25 -3.90
CA GLY A 139 9.23 4.03 -4.54
C GLY A 139 8.34 3.16 -3.64
N ILE A 140 7.71 3.77 -2.63
CA ILE A 140 6.76 3.14 -1.72
C ILE A 140 5.44 3.90 -1.76
N MET A 141 4.35 3.25 -1.34
CA MET A 141 3.02 3.85 -1.31
C MET A 141 2.56 4.00 0.12
N LEU A 142 1.91 5.12 0.41
CA LEU A 142 1.10 5.35 1.60
C LEU A 142 -0.36 5.23 1.15
N GLY A 143 -1.14 4.37 1.80
CA GLY A 143 -2.56 4.21 1.54
C GLY A 143 -3.39 4.53 2.77
N GLN A 144 -4.53 5.18 2.55
CA GLN A 144 -5.55 5.47 3.57
C GLN A 144 -6.65 4.40 3.54
N PHE A 145 -7.15 4.03 4.71
CA PHE A 145 -8.31 3.14 4.86
C PHE A 145 -9.09 3.59 6.09
N TYR A 146 -10.41 3.56 6.01
CA TYR A 146 -11.31 3.85 7.13
C TYR A 146 -12.75 3.47 6.75
N PRO A 147 -13.66 3.34 7.72
CA PRO A 147 -15.07 3.08 7.45
C PRO A 147 -15.67 4.15 6.54
N GLY A 148 -16.22 3.72 5.41
CA GLY A 148 -16.81 4.63 4.42
C GLY A 148 -15.81 5.37 3.53
N CYS A 149 -14.55 4.91 3.44
CA CYS A 149 -13.56 5.50 2.53
C CYS A 149 -14.05 5.45 1.07
N ASP A 150 -14.14 6.63 0.45
CA ASP A 150 -14.78 6.83 -0.85
C ASP A 150 -13.85 6.60 -2.05
N GLN A 151 -12.58 6.26 -1.78
CA GLN A 151 -11.56 6.12 -2.82
C GLN A 151 -11.90 4.98 -3.79
N PRO A 152 -11.93 5.25 -5.10
CA PRO A 152 -12.39 4.29 -6.09
C PRO A 152 -11.39 3.17 -6.36
N GLY A 153 -11.91 2.03 -6.80
CA GLY A 153 -11.10 0.90 -7.26
C GLY A 153 -10.32 1.18 -8.54
N LEU A 154 -9.29 0.36 -8.76
CA LEU A 154 -8.48 0.41 -9.98
C LEU A 154 -9.29 -0.04 -11.21
N TRP A 155 -10.02 -1.16 -11.08
CA TRP A 155 -10.73 -1.84 -12.17
C TRP A 155 -12.20 -1.43 -12.25
N ASN A 156 -12.85 -1.22 -11.10
CA ASN A 156 -14.20 -0.67 -11.02
C ASN A 156 -14.20 0.62 -10.17
N LYS A 157 -14.66 1.73 -10.75
CA LYS A 157 -14.74 3.04 -10.09
C LYS A 157 -15.87 3.15 -9.07
N ASP A 158 -16.84 2.24 -9.09
CA ASP A 158 -17.91 2.15 -8.09
C ASP A 158 -17.52 1.27 -6.89
N PHE A 159 -16.47 0.45 -7.04
CA PHE A 159 -15.95 -0.36 -5.95
C PHE A 159 -15.14 0.50 -4.96
N ARG A 160 -15.28 0.22 -3.66
CA ARG A 160 -14.60 0.93 -2.56
C ARG A 160 -13.64 0.01 -1.83
N PRO A 161 -12.47 -0.31 -2.43
CA PRO A 161 -11.54 -1.30 -1.87
C PRO A 161 -10.84 -0.84 -0.58
N LEU A 162 -10.93 0.45 -0.25
CA LEU A 162 -10.30 1.08 0.92
C LEU A 162 -11.29 1.29 2.07
N ASP A 163 -12.58 0.95 1.87
CA ASP A 163 -13.54 0.85 2.96
C ASP A 163 -13.12 -0.30 3.88
N ALA A 164 -12.83 0.03 5.13
CA ALA A 164 -12.26 -0.89 6.10
C ALA A 164 -12.87 -0.66 7.48
N PRO A 165 -13.04 -1.70 8.30
CA PRO A 165 -13.65 -1.57 9.63
C PRO A 165 -12.75 -0.83 10.63
N LEU A 166 -11.49 -0.60 10.29
CA LEU A 166 -10.51 0.06 11.14
C LEU A 166 -9.86 1.22 10.36
N PRO A 167 -9.76 2.42 10.95
CA PRO A 167 -9.00 3.51 10.36
C PRO A 167 -7.51 3.19 10.40
N MET A 168 -6.81 3.32 9.27
CA MET A 168 -5.39 3.00 9.17
C MET A 168 -4.67 3.74 8.04
N LEU A 169 -3.38 3.94 8.25
CA LEU A 169 -2.41 4.33 7.24
C LEU A 169 -1.47 3.15 6.99
N VAL A 170 -1.32 2.77 5.72
CA VAL A 170 -0.59 1.56 5.33
C VAL A 170 0.55 1.93 4.40
N VAL A 171 1.76 1.53 4.76
CA VAL A 171 2.96 1.65 3.92
C VAL A 171 3.24 0.30 3.25
N ARG A 172 3.51 0.32 1.95
CA ARG A 172 3.91 -0.88 1.18
C ARG A 172 4.82 -0.50 0.00
N PRO A 173 5.47 -1.46 -0.69
CA PRO A 173 6.22 -1.17 -1.91
C PRO A 173 5.25 -0.70 -2.99
N MET A 174 5.65 0.28 -3.79
CA MET A 174 4.93 0.63 -5.02
C MET A 174 4.89 -0.56 -5.98
N MET A 175 3.74 -0.80 -6.60
CA MET A 175 3.46 -1.86 -7.58
C MET A 175 3.30 -1.23 -8.97
N THR A 176 3.47 -2.03 -10.02
CA THR A 176 3.30 -1.58 -11.41
C THR A 176 1.89 -1.04 -11.68
N THR A 177 0.88 -1.65 -11.06
CA THR A 177 -0.52 -1.19 -11.16
C THR A 177 -0.78 0.18 -10.52
N ASP A 178 0.15 0.71 -9.73
CA ASP A 178 -0.02 2.01 -9.08
C ASP A 178 0.08 3.19 -10.02
N PHE A 179 0.57 2.97 -11.25
CA PHE A 179 0.70 4.03 -12.25
C PHE A 179 -0.59 4.87 -12.40
N ALA A 180 -1.76 4.22 -12.36
CA ALA A 180 -3.06 4.86 -12.46
C ALA A 180 -3.37 5.86 -11.33
N PHE A 181 -2.69 5.76 -10.18
CA PHE A 181 -2.84 6.68 -9.04
C PHE A 181 -1.72 7.75 -8.98
N LEU A 182 -0.79 7.71 -9.93
CA LEU A 182 0.45 8.50 -9.93
C LEU A 182 0.60 9.39 -11.18
N VAL A 183 -0.03 9.01 -12.31
CA VAL A 183 0.17 9.64 -13.62
C VAL A 183 -0.19 11.13 -13.66
N ASP A 184 -1.18 11.57 -12.87
CA ASP A 184 -1.66 12.96 -12.88
C ASP A 184 -0.68 13.97 -12.25
N ARG A 185 0.39 13.50 -11.60
CA ARG A 185 1.42 14.35 -10.98
C ARG A 185 2.79 14.03 -11.57
N PRO A 186 3.45 14.97 -12.30
CA PRO A 186 4.73 14.71 -12.95
C PRO A 186 5.81 14.16 -12.02
N GLU A 187 5.89 14.64 -10.78
CA GLU A 187 6.83 14.17 -9.78
C GLU A 187 6.55 12.73 -9.31
N TRP A 188 5.28 12.32 -9.31
CA TRP A 188 4.88 10.95 -8.97
C TRP A 188 5.11 10.00 -10.15
N ALA A 189 4.81 10.45 -11.36
CA ALA A 189 5.13 9.72 -12.59
C ALA A 189 6.64 9.52 -12.75
N ASP A 190 7.47 10.54 -12.47
CA ASP A 190 8.93 10.40 -12.49
C ASP A 190 9.42 9.36 -11.47
N ALA A 191 8.90 9.40 -10.24
CA ALA A 191 9.24 8.40 -9.21
C ALA A 191 8.86 6.97 -9.62
N TYR A 192 7.69 6.81 -10.25
CA TYR A 192 7.26 5.53 -10.83
C TYR A 192 8.24 5.04 -11.91
N VAL A 193 8.60 5.90 -12.88
CA VAL A 193 9.54 5.52 -13.96
C VAL A 193 10.93 5.23 -13.39
N ARG A 194 11.41 5.98 -12.39
CA ARG A 194 12.67 5.68 -11.70
C ARG A 194 12.66 4.29 -11.06
N LYS A 195 11.54 3.87 -10.49
CA LYS A 195 11.41 2.56 -9.85
C LYS A 195 11.38 1.42 -10.87
N PHE A 196 10.58 1.53 -11.93
CA PHE A 196 10.29 0.42 -12.84
C PHE A 196 11.10 0.43 -14.13
N ALA A 197 11.76 1.53 -14.46
CA ALA A 197 12.66 1.64 -15.61
C ALA A 197 13.96 2.40 -15.24
N PRO A 198 14.74 1.89 -14.26
CA PRO A 198 15.91 2.58 -13.71
C PRO A 198 17.05 2.78 -14.73
N SER A 199 17.07 2.00 -15.82
CA SER A 199 18.05 2.11 -16.90
C SER A 199 17.83 3.31 -17.82
N LEU A 200 16.66 3.97 -17.76
CA LEU A 200 16.36 5.12 -18.60
C LEU A 200 17.18 6.36 -18.17
N PRO A 201 17.93 6.98 -19.09
CA PRO A 201 18.62 8.23 -18.82
C PRO A 201 17.65 9.33 -18.37
N ALA A 202 18.11 10.22 -17.48
CA ALA A 202 17.27 11.26 -16.88
C ALA A 202 16.54 12.14 -17.92
N HIS A 203 17.20 12.47 -19.04
CA HIS A 203 16.58 13.26 -20.11
C HIS A 203 15.45 12.50 -20.83
N VAL A 204 15.63 11.19 -21.09
CA VAL A 204 14.59 10.34 -21.71
C VAL A 204 13.39 10.22 -20.78
N ARG A 205 13.66 9.99 -19.48
CA ARG A 205 12.60 9.93 -18.46
C ARG A 205 11.81 11.23 -18.38
N SER A 206 12.48 12.38 -18.38
CA SER A 206 11.82 13.69 -18.38
C SER A 206 10.88 13.87 -19.58
N VAL A 207 11.31 13.48 -20.79
CA VAL A 207 10.47 13.51 -21.99
C VAL A 207 9.28 12.56 -21.87
N MET A 208 9.48 11.34 -21.38
CA MET A 208 8.40 10.37 -21.17
C MET A 208 7.36 10.88 -20.16
N VAL A 209 7.81 11.35 -19.00
CA VAL A 209 6.95 11.93 -17.96
C VAL A 209 6.16 13.10 -18.54
N GLY A 210 6.84 14.03 -19.22
CA GLY A 210 6.20 15.17 -19.85
C GLY A 210 5.14 14.78 -20.89
N ARG A 211 5.25 13.62 -21.57
CA ARG A 211 4.21 13.10 -22.46
C ARG A 211 3.07 12.42 -21.71
N LEU A 212 3.38 11.63 -20.69
CA LEU A 212 2.40 10.93 -19.87
C LEU A 212 1.49 11.89 -19.09
N THR A 213 2.03 13.04 -18.69
CA THR A 213 1.29 14.03 -17.89
C THR A 213 0.73 15.20 -18.72
N SER A 214 1.04 15.30 -20.01
CA SER A 214 0.52 16.37 -20.90
C SER A 214 -0.73 15.98 -21.66
N GLY A 215 -1.16 14.71 -21.57
CA GLY A 215 -2.48 14.30 -22.04
C GLY A 215 -3.57 15.07 -21.32
N THR A 216 -4.50 15.66 -22.08
CA THR A 216 -5.80 16.08 -21.56
C THR A 216 -6.40 14.96 -20.72
N ALA A 217 -7.10 15.32 -19.65
CA ALA A 217 -7.78 14.44 -18.69
C ALA A 217 -8.83 13.51 -19.34
N GLU A 218 -8.42 12.65 -20.27
CA GLU A 218 -9.13 11.42 -20.58
C GLU A 218 -8.92 10.54 -19.36
N CYS A 219 -10.02 10.27 -18.66
CA CYS A 219 -10.06 9.36 -17.53
C CYS A 219 -9.22 8.12 -17.88
N VAL A 220 -8.15 7.86 -17.11
CA VAL A 220 -7.35 6.64 -17.30
C VAL A 220 -8.34 5.48 -17.33
N PRO A 221 -8.51 4.81 -18.49
CA PRO A 221 -9.53 3.78 -18.63
C PRO A 221 -9.34 2.73 -17.55
N ALA A 222 -10.42 2.05 -17.18
CA ALA A 222 -10.31 0.86 -16.33
C ALA A 222 -9.19 -0.03 -16.91
N TYR A 223 -8.31 -0.51 -16.02
CA TYR A 223 -7.19 -1.33 -16.42
C TYR A 223 -7.78 -2.55 -17.17
N HIS A 224 -7.24 -2.89 -18.34
CA HIS A 224 -7.61 -4.12 -19.06
C HIS A 224 -6.35 -4.99 -19.06
N GLU A 225 -6.43 -6.19 -18.49
CA GLU A 225 -5.36 -7.17 -18.67
C GLU A 225 -5.31 -7.52 -20.15
N ALA A 226 -4.19 -7.22 -20.82
CA ALA A 226 -3.97 -7.73 -22.15
C ALA A 226 -3.93 -9.26 -22.05
N GLN A 227 -4.87 -9.94 -22.69
CA GLN A 227 -4.76 -11.38 -22.93
C GLN A 227 -3.46 -11.56 -23.72
N LEU A 228 -2.46 -12.14 -23.06
CA LEU A 228 -1.32 -12.71 -23.76
C LEU A 228 -1.92 -13.88 -24.52
N ASP A 229 -2.21 -13.67 -25.81
CA ASP A 229 -2.54 -14.76 -26.71
C ASP A 229 -1.42 -15.78 -26.59
N ASP A 230 -1.77 -16.95 -26.09
CA ASP A 230 -0.94 -18.14 -26.09
C ASP A 230 -0.73 -18.47 -27.57
N GLU A 231 0.30 -17.86 -28.18
CA GLU A 231 0.79 -18.23 -29.49
C GLU A 231 1.30 -19.66 -29.35
N SER A 232 0.37 -20.60 -29.55
CA SER A 232 0.65 -22.01 -29.57
C SER A 232 1.77 -22.23 -30.59
N CYS A 233 2.95 -22.58 -30.09
CA CYS A 233 3.99 -23.21 -30.88
C CYS A 233 3.41 -24.49 -31.49
N SER A 234 2.80 -24.36 -32.66
CA SER A 234 2.50 -25.49 -33.51
C SER A 234 3.82 -25.99 -34.06
N VAL A 235 4.38 -27.00 -33.37
CA VAL A 235 5.50 -27.77 -33.86
C VAL A 235 5.06 -28.40 -35.19
N THR A 236 5.61 -27.87 -36.29
CA THR A 236 5.51 -28.51 -37.59
C THR A 236 6.54 -29.64 -37.61
N SER A 237 6.11 -30.90 -37.46
CA SER A 237 6.94 -32.05 -37.81
C SER A 237 6.47 -32.60 -39.15
N ARG A 238 7.41 -32.69 -40.09
CA ARG A 238 7.31 -33.33 -41.39
C ARG A 238 6.98 -34.82 -41.29
#